data_AF-M3H037-F1
#
_entry.id   AF-M3H037-F1
#
_cell.length_a   1.000
_cell.length_b   1.000
_cell.length_c   1.000
_cell.angle_alpha   90.00
_cell.angle_beta   90.00
_cell.angle_gamma   90.00
#
_symmetry.space_group_name_H-M   'P 1'
#
loop_
_entity.id
_entity.type
_entity.pdbx_description
1 polymer ?
#
loop_
_entity_poly.entity_id
_entity_poly.type
_entity_poly.pdbx_seq_one_letter_code
_entity_poly.pdbx_strand_id
1 'polypeptide(L)'
;MAIAQALMGGIGIIHYNNTIEEQVALVEKVKRFENGFITDPVVLGPKNIIRDLDWIKEHKGFTGIPVTEDGTRNSKLIGIVTNRDIDFERNREITLDQVMTKNVITGREGITLQDANDIIKKSKIGKLPIVDSSGKLVSLVSRSDLKKNKEFPDASKDERKRLRCGAAVSTLLESRDRVAALYEAGVDVIIIDSAQGNSNYQIEMIQFIKKEFKNLDIVAGNVVTRAQAENLIRAGADGLRIGMGPGSICITQDTMAVGRAQATAVYQTAKHAAKYDVPVIADGGISNIGDIANSLAIGASTCMMGFMFAGTTEAPGEYFYENGIRLKKYRGMASIEAMKAGGDKRYFNEGQKVKVAQGVSGSVVDRGSILNFIPYLSQGLRLSFQDMGYKSIPEIHKALREGKLRFERRSESAQAQGSVHGLYSFSAPTMRAE
;
A
#
# COMPACT_ATOMS: atom_id res chain seq x y z
N MET A 1 1.03 6.57 -4.09
CA MET A 1 1.11 6.12 -2.69
C MET A 1 1.44 4.63 -2.53
N ALA A 2 0.57 3.69 -2.93
CA ALA A 2 0.75 2.26 -2.61
C ALA A 2 2.07 1.64 -3.10
N ILE A 3 2.48 1.92 -4.34
CA ILE A 3 3.80 1.51 -4.86
C ILE A 3 4.93 1.99 -3.95
N ALA A 4 4.94 3.28 -3.61
CA ALA A 4 6.00 3.88 -2.81
C ALA A 4 6.04 3.30 -1.39
N GLN A 5 4.88 3.08 -0.75
CA GLN A 5 4.85 2.40 0.55
C GLN A 5 5.38 0.97 0.47
N ALA A 6 4.98 0.19 -0.54
CA ALA A 6 5.47 -1.17 -0.72
C ALA A 6 6.98 -1.20 -1.01
N LEU A 7 7.51 -0.27 -1.80
CA LEU A 7 8.96 -0.14 -2.03
C LEU A 7 9.73 0.15 -0.74
N MET A 8 9.14 0.91 0.19
CA MET A 8 9.75 1.24 1.48
C MET A 8 9.46 0.21 2.59
N GLY A 9 8.99 -0.99 2.25
CA GLY A 9 8.73 -2.08 3.22
C GLY A 9 7.42 -1.94 4.00
N GLY A 10 6.55 -1.02 3.61
CA GLY A 10 5.18 -0.91 4.10
C GLY A 10 4.18 -1.62 3.19
N ILE A 11 2.89 -1.26 3.34
CA ILE A 11 1.82 -1.67 2.42
C ILE A 11 0.81 -0.52 2.29
N GLY A 12 0.37 -0.25 1.06
CA GLY A 12 -0.67 0.73 0.80
C GLY A 12 -2.03 0.10 0.58
N ILE A 13 -3.07 0.78 1.06
CA ILE A 13 -4.47 0.35 0.95
C ILE A 13 -5.20 1.28 -0.03
N ILE A 14 -5.70 0.72 -1.12
CA ILE A 14 -6.49 1.46 -2.11
C ILE A 14 -7.92 1.65 -1.58
N HIS A 15 -8.38 2.90 -1.49
CA HIS A 15 -9.75 3.22 -1.06
C HIS A 15 -10.81 2.73 -2.07
N TYR A 16 -12.07 2.63 -1.63
CA TYR A 16 -13.20 2.18 -2.45
C TYR A 16 -14.18 3.29 -2.86
N ASN A 17 -13.83 4.56 -2.61
CA ASN A 17 -14.55 5.73 -3.16
C ASN A 17 -14.26 5.92 -4.67
N ASN A 18 -14.56 4.90 -5.47
CA ASN A 18 -14.31 4.76 -6.90
C ASN A 18 -15.16 3.60 -7.43
N THR A 19 -15.22 3.41 -8.75
CA THR A 19 -15.86 2.21 -9.32
C THR A 19 -15.05 0.95 -9.01
N ILE A 20 -15.61 -0.23 -9.28
CA ILE A 20 -14.88 -1.51 -9.10
C ILE A 20 -13.68 -1.54 -10.05
N GLU A 21 -13.91 -1.16 -11.30
CA GLU A 21 -12.93 -1.14 -12.39
C GLU A 21 -11.77 -0.19 -12.08
N GLU A 22 -12.06 0.99 -11.57
CA GLU A 22 -11.04 1.97 -11.16
C GLU A 22 -10.17 1.43 -10.02
N GLN A 23 -10.78 0.79 -9.01
CA GLN A 23 -10.02 0.21 -7.90
C GLN A 23 -9.14 -0.94 -8.36
N VAL A 24 -9.68 -1.81 -9.22
CA VAL A 24 -8.96 -2.93 -9.84
C VAL A 24 -7.78 -2.41 -10.65
N ALA A 25 -7.97 -1.41 -11.50
CA ALA A 25 -6.88 -0.82 -12.29
C ALA A 25 -5.76 -0.26 -11.41
N LEU A 26 -6.08 0.32 -10.25
CA LEU A 26 -5.09 0.78 -9.28
C LEU A 26 -4.33 -0.39 -8.63
N VAL A 27 -5.01 -1.48 -8.26
CA VAL A 27 -4.37 -2.70 -7.74
C VAL A 27 -3.44 -3.29 -8.80
N GLU A 28 -3.92 -3.48 -10.03
CA GLU A 28 -3.12 -3.99 -11.14
C GLU A 28 -1.90 -3.12 -11.40
N LYS A 29 -2.04 -1.78 -11.33
CA LYS A 29 -0.91 -0.85 -11.47
C LYS A 29 0.17 -1.10 -10.41
N VAL A 30 -0.20 -1.44 -9.18
CA VAL A 30 0.76 -1.81 -8.12
C VAL A 30 1.36 -3.19 -8.39
N LYS A 31 0.55 -4.19 -8.73
CA LYS A 31 1.00 -5.57 -8.94
C LYS A 31 1.86 -5.74 -10.20
N ARG A 32 1.61 -4.93 -11.23
CA ARG A 32 2.40 -4.88 -12.48
C ARG A 32 3.59 -3.94 -12.39
N PHE A 33 3.78 -3.23 -11.27
CA PHE A 33 4.96 -2.41 -11.10
C PHE A 33 6.21 -3.28 -11.17
N GLU A 34 6.99 -3.05 -12.23
CA GLU A 34 8.11 -3.90 -12.64
C GLU A 34 9.15 -3.99 -11.53
N ASN A 35 9.36 -5.21 -11.00
CA ASN A 35 10.25 -5.52 -9.87
C ASN A 35 10.82 -6.96 -9.91
N GLY A 36 11.09 -7.51 -11.10
CA GLY A 36 11.70 -8.86 -11.21
C GLY A 36 11.39 -9.57 -12.52
N PHE A 37 10.84 -10.79 -12.42
CA PHE A 37 10.33 -11.52 -13.58
C PHE A 37 8.95 -10.99 -13.96
N ILE A 38 8.85 -10.41 -15.15
CA ILE A 38 7.58 -10.07 -15.79
C ILE A 38 7.03 -11.36 -16.37
N THR A 39 6.11 -11.98 -15.65
CA THR A 39 5.50 -13.23 -16.10
C THR A 39 4.66 -13.00 -17.32
N ASP A 40 3.87 -11.92 -17.38
CA ASP A 40 2.99 -11.59 -18.50
C ASP A 40 3.50 -10.41 -19.33
N PRO A 41 4.59 -10.59 -20.12
CA PRO A 41 5.09 -9.50 -20.94
C PRO A 41 4.14 -9.25 -22.11
N VAL A 42 3.96 -7.97 -22.45
CA VAL A 42 3.37 -7.62 -23.74
C VAL A 42 4.31 -8.11 -24.83
N VAL A 43 3.73 -8.79 -25.83
CA VAL A 43 4.44 -9.31 -27.00
C VAL A 43 3.79 -8.77 -28.27
N LEU A 44 4.54 -8.76 -29.36
CA LEU A 44 4.06 -8.42 -30.69
C LEU A 44 4.52 -9.48 -31.69
N GLY A 45 3.88 -9.52 -32.85
CA GLY A 45 4.28 -10.37 -33.98
C GLY A 45 5.23 -9.65 -34.95
N PRO A 46 5.86 -10.38 -35.88
CA PRO A 46 6.81 -9.82 -36.84
C PRO A 46 6.17 -8.82 -37.83
N LYS A 47 4.85 -8.95 -38.05
CA LYS A 47 4.06 -8.10 -38.96
C LYS A 47 3.51 -6.83 -38.30
N ASN A 48 3.60 -6.70 -36.97
CA ASN A 48 3.28 -5.46 -36.29
C ASN A 48 4.22 -4.34 -36.77
N ILE A 49 3.83 -3.09 -36.54
CA ILE A 49 4.58 -1.92 -37.01
C ILE A 49 5.14 -1.11 -35.85
N ILE A 50 6.08 -0.21 -36.14
CA ILE A 50 6.68 0.65 -35.11
C ILE A 50 5.62 1.49 -34.37
N ARG A 51 4.56 1.94 -35.05
CA ARG A 51 3.44 2.65 -34.40
C ARG A 51 2.80 1.87 -33.24
N ASP A 52 2.77 0.54 -33.31
CA ASP A 52 2.22 -0.31 -32.24
C ASP A 52 3.08 -0.21 -30.97
N LEU A 53 4.41 -0.10 -31.13
CA LEU A 53 5.35 0.14 -30.03
C LEU A 53 5.17 1.53 -29.43
N ASP A 54 4.99 2.56 -30.27
CA ASP A 54 4.75 3.92 -29.81
C ASP A 54 3.46 3.99 -28.97
N TRP A 55 2.40 3.31 -29.41
CA TRP A 55 1.16 3.20 -28.65
C TRP A 55 1.39 2.52 -27.30
N ILE A 56 2.11 1.39 -27.25
CA ILE A 56 2.45 0.71 -26.00
C ILE A 56 3.27 1.62 -25.07
N LYS A 57 4.25 2.34 -25.61
CA LYS A 57 5.07 3.27 -24.83
C LYS A 57 4.23 4.39 -24.23
N GLU A 58 3.34 4.99 -25.01
CA GLU A 58 2.49 6.10 -24.57
C GLU A 58 1.43 5.65 -23.55
N HIS A 59 0.79 4.50 -23.77
CA HIS A 59 -0.35 4.05 -22.97
C HIS A 59 0.05 3.14 -21.80
N LYS A 60 1.16 2.40 -21.92
CA LYS A 60 1.62 1.45 -20.89
C LYS A 60 2.93 1.86 -20.21
N GLY A 61 3.67 2.83 -20.75
CA GLY A 61 4.81 3.47 -20.08
C GLY A 61 6.10 2.65 -20.05
N PHE A 62 6.19 1.56 -20.81
CA PHE A 62 7.41 0.75 -20.94
C PHE A 62 7.78 0.52 -22.41
N THR A 63 9.02 0.06 -22.61
CA THR A 63 9.62 -0.17 -23.93
C THR A 63 10.22 -1.56 -23.95
N GLY A 64 10.74 -2.05 -25.08
CA GLY A 64 11.47 -3.31 -25.11
C GLY A 64 10.53 -4.51 -25.10
N ILE A 65 9.94 -4.79 -26.25
CA ILE A 65 8.87 -5.74 -26.47
C ILE A 65 9.44 -6.99 -27.16
N PRO A 66 9.31 -8.18 -26.55
CA PRO A 66 9.62 -9.43 -27.22
C PRO A 66 8.72 -9.63 -28.43
N VAL A 67 9.30 -10.15 -29.51
CA VAL A 67 8.58 -10.50 -30.74
C VAL A 67 8.48 -12.02 -30.82
N THR A 68 7.26 -12.54 -30.87
CA THR A 68 6.98 -13.96 -31.00
C THR A 68 6.41 -14.30 -32.37
N GLU A 69 6.54 -15.55 -32.79
CA GLU A 69 6.20 -16.00 -34.16
C GLU A 69 4.77 -15.65 -34.59
N ASP A 70 3.79 -15.83 -33.70
CA ASP A 70 2.37 -15.53 -33.95
C ASP A 70 1.87 -14.27 -33.23
N GLY A 71 2.75 -13.54 -32.53
CA GLY A 71 2.39 -12.38 -31.73
C GLY A 71 1.65 -12.70 -30.42
N THR A 72 1.66 -13.96 -29.98
CA THR A 72 1.10 -14.41 -28.70
C THR A 72 2.20 -14.87 -27.73
N ARG A 73 1.91 -14.87 -26.43
CA ARG A 73 2.91 -15.10 -25.37
C ARG A 73 3.48 -16.52 -25.36
N ASN A 74 2.67 -17.53 -25.66
CA ASN A 74 3.06 -18.95 -25.59
C ASN A 74 3.69 -19.46 -26.90
N SER A 75 4.30 -18.55 -27.64
CA SER A 75 4.87 -18.80 -28.96
C SER A 75 6.38 -18.60 -28.94
N LYS A 76 7.02 -19.10 -30.00
CA LYS A 76 8.48 -19.10 -30.12
C LYS A 76 8.99 -17.66 -30.17
N LEU A 77 9.98 -17.34 -29.35
CA LEU A 77 10.64 -16.05 -29.38
C LEU A 77 11.50 -15.95 -30.66
N ILE A 78 11.23 -14.94 -31.48
CA ILE A 78 11.95 -14.71 -32.75
C ILE A 78 12.76 -13.40 -32.76
N GLY A 79 12.52 -12.50 -31.80
CA GLY A 79 13.25 -11.25 -31.69
C GLY A 79 12.87 -10.41 -30.48
N ILE A 80 13.49 -9.25 -30.34
CA ILE A 80 13.11 -8.20 -29.40
C ILE A 80 13.28 -6.83 -30.06
N VAL A 81 12.35 -5.91 -29.82
CA VAL A 81 12.45 -4.51 -30.25
C VAL A 81 12.49 -3.60 -29.04
N THR A 82 13.49 -2.73 -28.98
CA THR A 82 13.67 -1.71 -27.96
C THR A 82 13.68 -0.31 -28.56
N ASN A 83 13.60 0.74 -27.73
CA ASN A 83 13.69 2.12 -28.25
C ASN A 83 14.96 2.36 -29.07
N ARG A 84 16.08 1.71 -28.73
CA ARG A 84 17.35 1.92 -29.45
C ARG A 84 17.27 1.48 -30.91
N ASP A 85 16.41 0.51 -31.20
CA ASP A 85 16.24 -0.04 -32.55
C ASP A 85 15.40 0.88 -33.44
N ILE A 86 14.60 1.78 -32.86
CA ILE A 86 13.60 2.61 -33.58
C ILE A 86 13.77 4.12 -33.37
N ASP A 87 14.69 4.57 -32.52
CA ASP A 87 14.81 5.98 -32.10
C ASP A 87 15.09 6.92 -33.27
N PHE A 88 15.89 6.44 -34.25
CA PHE A 88 16.27 7.19 -35.45
C PHE A 88 15.40 6.89 -36.67
N GLU A 89 14.46 5.96 -36.54
CA GLU A 89 13.55 5.62 -37.64
C GLU A 89 12.41 6.64 -37.70
N ARG A 90 12.16 7.21 -38.89
CA ARG A 90 11.09 8.21 -39.10
C ARG A 90 9.80 7.57 -39.58
N ASN A 91 9.90 6.47 -40.33
CA ASN A 91 8.74 5.79 -40.88
C ASN A 91 8.16 4.81 -39.84
N ARG A 92 7.02 5.17 -39.25
CA ARG A 92 6.36 4.36 -38.21
C ARG A 92 5.52 3.20 -38.76
N GLU A 93 5.44 3.04 -40.07
CA GLU A 93 4.73 1.93 -40.74
C GLU A 93 5.65 0.74 -41.09
N ILE A 94 6.94 0.82 -40.75
CA ILE A 94 7.88 -0.31 -40.95
C ILE A 94 7.51 -1.45 -40.00
N THR A 95 7.56 -2.68 -40.51
CA THR A 95 7.26 -3.91 -39.75
C THR A 95 8.38 -4.28 -38.79
N LEU A 96 8.04 -4.89 -37.65
CA LEU A 96 9.00 -5.26 -36.61
C LEU A 96 10.08 -6.23 -37.09
N ASP A 97 9.78 -7.15 -38.02
CA ASP A 97 10.78 -8.07 -38.57
C ASP A 97 11.99 -7.37 -39.21
N GLN A 98 11.79 -6.14 -39.73
CA GLN A 98 12.85 -5.36 -40.38
C GLN A 98 13.76 -4.65 -39.38
N VAL A 99 13.27 -4.36 -38.18
CA VAL A 99 13.97 -3.52 -37.18
C VAL A 99 14.35 -4.28 -35.91
N MET A 100 13.77 -5.45 -35.65
CA MET A 100 14.02 -6.20 -34.42
C MET A 100 15.42 -6.81 -34.37
N THR A 101 15.95 -6.91 -33.16
CA THR A 101 17.13 -7.74 -32.91
C THR A 101 16.73 -9.21 -32.97
N LYS A 102 17.24 -9.95 -33.97
CA LYS A 102 16.96 -11.39 -34.18
C LYS A 102 17.81 -12.30 -33.27
N ASN A 103 19.05 -11.91 -33.00
CA ASN A 103 19.98 -12.66 -32.13
C ASN A 103 19.80 -12.24 -30.67
N VAL A 104 18.74 -12.74 -30.04
CA VAL A 104 18.38 -12.36 -28.67
C VAL A 104 19.12 -13.23 -27.66
N ILE A 105 19.83 -12.59 -26.72
CA ILE A 105 20.36 -13.27 -25.54
C ILE A 105 19.19 -13.61 -24.62
N THR A 106 19.06 -14.88 -24.24
CA THR A 106 17.95 -15.39 -23.44
C THR A 106 18.45 -16.08 -22.16
N GLY A 107 17.58 -16.13 -21.15
CA GLY A 107 17.72 -17.00 -19.99
C GLY A 107 16.86 -18.26 -20.14
N ARG A 108 17.22 -19.34 -19.46
CA ARG A 108 16.38 -20.55 -19.41
C ARG A 108 15.31 -20.45 -18.34
N GLU A 109 14.17 -21.07 -18.56
CA GLU A 109 13.15 -21.25 -17.52
C GLU A 109 13.76 -21.89 -16.25
N GLY A 110 13.30 -21.42 -15.08
CA GLY A 110 13.84 -21.83 -13.77
C GLY A 110 15.11 -21.09 -13.34
N ILE A 111 15.65 -20.18 -14.15
CA ILE A 111 16.78 -19.33 -13.75
C ILE A 111 16.41 -18.47 -12.54
N THR A 112 17.35 -18.29 -11.61
CA THR A 112 17.14 -17.39 -10.47
C THR A 112 17.19 -15.93 -10.93
N LEU A 113 16.56 -15.03 -10.18
CA LEU A 113 16.68 -13.60 -10.46
C LEU A 113 18.15 -13.16 -10.42
N GLN A 114 18.94 -13.71 -9.49
CA GLN A 114 20.35 -13.38 -9.36
C GLN A 114 21.17 -13.80 -10.60
N ASP A 115 20.94 -15.00 -11.12
CA ASP A 115 21.63 -15.45 -12.35
C ASP A 115 21.19 -14.66 -13.58
N ALA A 116 19.88 -14.36 -13.69
CA ALA A 116 19.35 -13.49 -14.74
C ALA A 116 20.02 -12.10 -14.70
N ASN A 117 20.28 -11.59 -13.49
CA ASN A 117 20.97 -10.31 -13.30
C ASN A 117 22.42 -10.36 -13.78
N ASP A 118 23.12 -11.46 -13.51
CA ASP A 118 24.48 -11.64 -13.96
C ASP A 118 24.58 -11.73 -15.48
N ILE A 119 23.61 -12.38 -16.14
CA ILE A 119 23.52 -12.38 -17.60
C ILE A 119 23.29 -10.95 -18.12
N ILE A 120 22.31 -10.23 -17.58
CA ILE A 120 22.04 -8.84 -17.97
C ILE A 120 23.28 -7.94 -17.81
N LYS A 121 24.03 -8.12 -16.71
CA LYS A 121 25.24 -7.35 -16.40
C LYS A 121 26.40 -7.70 -17.33
N LYS A 122 26.67 -8.98 -17.57
CA LYS A 122 27.75 -9.46 -18.46
C LYS A 122 27.48 -9.08 -19.91
N SER A 123 26.25 -9.29 -20.37
CA SER A 123 25.82 -9.02 -21.74
C SER A 123 25.50 -7.55 -22.02
N LYS A 124 25.46 -6.70 -20.98
CA LYS A 124 25.17 -5.25 -21.05
C LYS A 124 23.83 -4.92 -21.74
N ILE A 125 22.88 -5.85 -21.71
CA ILE A 125 21.56 -5.70 -22.32
C ILE A 125 20.58 -5.01 -21.36
N GLY A 126 19.50 -4.44 -21.92
CA GLY A 126 18.45 -3.80 -21.13
C GLY A 126 17.38 -4.77 -20.64
N LYS A 127 17.16 -5.87 -21.37
CA LYS A 127 16.12 -6.86 -21.11
C LYS A 127 16.62 -8.26 -21.45
N LEU A 128 16.17 -9.24 -20.70
CA LEU A 128 16.50 -10.65 -20.86
C LEU A 128 15.19 -11.47 -20.94
N PRO A 129 14.80 -11.91 -22.15
CA PRO A 129 13.70 -12.86 -22.30
C PRO A 129 14.08 -14.22 -21.72
N ILE A 130 13.14 -14.85 -21.04
CA ILE A 130 13.27 -16.19 -20.46
C ILE A 130 12.47 -17.15 -21.31
N VAL A 131 13.12 -18.21 -21.78
CA VAL A 131 12.51 -19.19 -22.67
C VAL A 131 12.54 -20.61 -22.10
N ASP A 132 11.55 -21.41 -22.47
CA ASP A 132 11.52 -22.85 -22.17
C ASP A 132 12.49 -23.65 -23.05
N SER A 133 12.52 -24.98 -22.90
CA SER A 133 13.36 -25.87 -23.72
C SER A 133 12.99 -25.89 -25.20
N SER A 134 11.78 -25.45 -25.57
CA SER A 134 11.30 -25.36 -26.95
C SER A 134 11.53 -23.97 -27.58
N GLY A 135 12.07 -23.02 -26.81
CA GLY A 135 12.32 -21.64 -27.25
C GLY A 135 11.09 -20.73 -27.17
N LYS A 136 10.02 -21.15 -26.47
CA LYS A 136 8.85 -20.30 -26.23
C LYS A 136 9.10 -19.31 -25.13
N LEU A 137 8.56 -18.10 -25.25
CA LEU A 137 8.70 -17.07 -24.25
C LEU A 137 7.88 -17.42 -22.99
N VAL A 138 8.54 -17.44 -21.84
CA VAL A 138 7.92 -17.72 -20.54
C VAL A 138 7.75 -16.43 -19.72
N SER A 139 8.82 -15.64 -19.63
CA SER A 139 8.84 -14.37 -18.89
C SER A 139 9.92 -13.41 -19.41
N LEU A 140 10.00 -12.21 -18.86
CA LEU A 140 10.96 -11.17 -19.24
C LEU A 140 11.58 -10.52 -17.98
N VAL A 141 12.89 -10.31 -17.97
CA VAL A 141 13.58 -9.58 -16.89
C VAL A 141 14.11 -8.27 -17.44
N SER A 142 13.89 -7.16 -16.74
CA SER A 142 14.39 -5.84 -17.13
C SER A 142 15.51 -5.34 -16.22
N ARG A 143 16.52 -4.69 -16.80
CA ARG A 143 17.61 -4.03 -16.06
C ARG A 143 17.10 -2.91 -15.14
N SER A 144 16.01 -2.22 -15.52
CA SER A 144 15.37 -1.21 -14.69
C SER A 144 14.95 -1.77 -13.34
N ASP A 145 14.44 -3.00 -13.33
CA ASP A 145 13.94 -3.67 -12.12
C ASP A 145 15.08 -4.04 -11.19
N LEU A 146 16.26 -4.30 -11.74
CA LEU A 146 17.46 -4.60 -10.95
C LEU A 146 17.93 -3.37 -10.20
N LYS A 147 17.90 -2.22 -10.88
CA LYS A 147 18.21 -0.95 -10.26
C LYS A 147 17.23 -0.66 -9.13
N LYS A 148 15.93 -0.84 -9.36
CA LYS A 148 14.88 -0.67 -8.33
C LYS A 148 15.07 -1.62 -7.16
N ASN A 149 15.34 -2.91 -7.40
CA ASN A 149 15.56 -3.88 -6.33
C ASN A 149 16.80 -3.57 -5.47
N LYS A 150 17.85 -3.01 -6.08
CA LYS A 150 19.03 -2.53 -5.34
C LYS A 150 18.73 -1.25 -4.56
N GLU A 151 17.91 -0.36 -5.11
CA GLU A 151 17.51 0.91 -4.51
C GLU A 151 16.53 0.71 -3.34
N PHE A 152 15.68 -0.31 -3.42
CA PHE A 152 14.64 -0.64 -2.45
C PHE A 152 14.80 -2.09 -1.93
N PRO A 153 15.82 -2.36 -1.11
CA PRO A 153 16.11 -3.71 -0.61
C PRO A 153 15.01 -4.24 0.33
N ASP A 154 14.38 -3.35 1.09
CA ASP A 154 13.35 -3.68 2.09
C ASP A 154 11.93 -3.75 1.50
N ALA A 155 11.79 -3.76 0.17
CA ALA A 155 10.48 -3.72 -0.48
C ALA A 155 9.58 -4.93 -0.12
N SER A 156 8.35 -4.65 0.30
CA SER A 156 7.30 -5.62 0.60
C SER A 156 6.81 -6.29 -0.68
N LYS A 157 7.16 -7.57 -0.85
CA LYS A 157 6.86 -8.36 -2.05
C LYS A 157 6.08 -9.64 -1.73
N ASP A 158 5.28 -10.09 -2.69
CA ASP A 158 4.63 -11.39 -2.67
C ASP A 158 5.61 -12.50 -3.11
N GLU A 159 5.15 -13.76 -3.11
CA GLU A 159 5.98 -14.92 -3.48
C GLU A 159 6.45 -14.84 -4.93
N ARG A 160 5.71 -14.13 -5.79
CA ARG A 160 6.03 -13.86 -7.21
C ARG A 160 6.91 -12.62 -7.40
N LYS A 161 7.43 -12.03 -6.33
CA LYS A 161 8.29 -10.82 -6.33
C LYS A 161 7.59 -9.55 -6.82
N ARG A 162 6.26 -9.51 -6.86
CA ARG A 162 5.48 -8.30 -7.14
C ARG A 162 5.27 -7.54 -5.84
N LEU A 163 5.09 -6.22 -5.90
CA LEU A 163 4.80 -5.42 -4.71
C LEU A 163 3.48 -5.87 -4.05
N ARG A 164 3.45 -5.86 -2.71
CA ARG A 164 2.21 -6.11 -1.95
C ARG A 164 1.29 -4.89 -1.99
N CYS A 165 0.00 -5.14 -2.12
CA CYS A 165 -1.06 -4.13 -2.21
C CYS A 165 -2.30 -4.61 -1.45
N GLY A 166 -2.91 -3.73 -0.67
CA GLY A 166 -4.22 -3.97 -0.06
C GLY A 166 -5.31 -3.11 -0.69
N ALA A 167 -6.56 -3.50 -0.48
CA ALA A 167 -7.72 -2.73 -0.90
C ALA A 167 -8.77 -2.68 0.21
N ALA A 168 -9.39 -1.52 0.39
CA ALA A 168 -10.53 -1.38 1.29
C ALA A 168 -11.83 -1.77 0.56
N VAL A 169 -12.79 -2.32 1.29
CA VAL A 169 -14.15 -2.62 0.81
C VAL A 169 -15.17 -2.26 1.89
N SER A 170 -16.42 -2.02 1.49
CA SER A 170 -17.51 -1.79 2.44
C SER A 170 -18.13 -3.12 2.93
N THR A 171 -19.07 -3.04 3.87
CA THR A 171 -19.81 -4.20 4.38
C THR A 171 -21.08 -4.51 3.57
N LEU A 172 -21.39 -3.74 2.53
CA LEU A 172 -22.61 -3.90 1.73
C LEU A 172 -22.54 -5.15 0.84
N LEU A 173 -23.70 -5.73 0.53
CA LEU A 173 -23.79 -6.97 -0.24
C LEU A 173 -23.16 -6.84 -1.64
N GLU A 174 -23.36 -5.71 -2.30
CA GLU A 174 -22.73 -5.34 -3.58
C GLU A 174 -21.19 -5.30 -3.53
N SER A 175 -20.58 -5.20 -2.35
CA SER A 175 -19.12 -5.24 -2.22
C SER A 175 -18.55 -6.65 -2.42
N ARG A 176 -19.40 -7.68 -2.50
CA ARG A 176 -18.96 -9.04 -2.87
C ARG A 176 -18.38 -9.10 -4.27
N ASP A 177 -19.02 -8.44 -5.24
CA ASP A 177 -18.52 -8.36 -6.62
C ASP A 177 -17.19 -7.60 -6.69
N ARG A 178 -17.06 -6.54 -5.87
CA ARG A 178 -15.81 -5.80 -5.71
C ARG A 178 -14.69 -6.69 -5.16
N VAL A 179 -14.97 -7.49 -4.13
CA VAL A 179 -13.97 -8.43 -3.59
C VAL A 179 -13.54 -9.44 -4.65
N ALA A 180 -14.49 -10.03 -5.39
CA ALA A 180 -14.18 -10.97 -6.46
C ALA A 180 -13.25 -10.34 -7.51
N ALA A 181 -13.58 -9.15 -7.99
CA ALA A 181 -12.78 -8.45 -8.99
C ALA A 181 -11.36 -8.08 -8.46
N LEU A 182 -11.25 -7.69 -7.20
CA LEU A 182 -9.95 -7.38 -6.57
C LEU A 182 -9.09 -8.64 -6.35
N TYR A 183 -9.73 -9.77 -6.01
CA TYR A 183 -9.05 -11.06 -5.88
C TYR A 183 -8.45 -11.51 -7.21
N GLU A 184 -9.22 -11.43 -8.30
CA GLU A 184 -8.73 -11.72 -9.65
C GLU A 184 -7.58 -10.78 -10.08
N ALA A 185 -7.64 -9.50 -9.67
CA ALA A 185 -6.54 -8.55 -9.88
C ALA A 185 -5.27 -8.86 -9.06
N GLY A 186 -5.35 -9.81 -8.10
CA GLY A 186 -4.25 -10.26 -7.27
C GLY A 186 -3.94 -9.35 -6.09
N VAL A 187 -4.97 -8.76 -5.46
CA VAL A 187 -4.83 -8.06 -4.17
C VAL A 187 -4.30 -9.01 -3.10
N ASP A 188 -3.43 -8.52 -2.21
CA ASP A 188 -2.81 -9.35 -1.17
C ASP A 188 -3.62 -9.38 0.12
N VAL A 189 -4.35 -8.30 0.44
CA VAL A 189 -5.15 -8.18 1.66
C VAL A 189 -6.38 -7.30 1.43
N ILE A 190 -7.52 -7.71 1.99
CA ILE A 190 -8.75 -6.91 2.02
C ILE A 190 -8.93 -6.29 3.41
N ILE A 191 -9.19 -4.98 3.44
CA ILE A 191 -9.65 -4.28 4.64
C ILE A 191 -11.16 -4.06 4.53
N ILE A 192 -11.93 -4.70 5.40
CA ILE A 192 -13.36 -4.40 5.50
C ILE A 192 -13.51 -3.14 6.37
N ASP A 193 -13.79 -2.01 5.74
CA ASP A 193 -13.77 -0.69 6.36
C ASP A 193 -15.17 -0.28 6.81
N SER A 194 -15.41 -0.28 8.12
CA SER A 194 -16.62 0.25 8.75
C SER A 194 -16.25 1.20 9.88
N ALA A 195 -17.11 2.20 10.15
CA ALA A 195 -16.94 3.07 11.31
C ALA A 195 -17.00 2.28 12.64
N GLN A 196 -17.88 1.28 12.72
CA GLN A 196 -18.03 0.38 13.86
C GLN A 196 -18.17 -1.06 13.31
N GLY A 197 -17.07 -1.81 13.35
CA GLY A 197 -16.95 -3.08 12.63
C GLY A 197 -17.68 -4.27 13.26
N ASN A 198 -18.07 -4.19 14.53
CA ASN A 198 -18.90 -5.22 15.17
C ASN A 198 -20.38 -5.06 14.77
N SER A 199 -20.67 -5.51 13.56
CA SER A 199 -22.01 -5.59 12.97
C SER A 199 -22.20 -6.93 12.26
N ASN A 200 -23.46 -7.37 12.13
CA ASN A 200 -23.78 -8.61 11.40
C ASN A 200 -23.29 -8.55 9.94
N TYR A 201 -23.43 -7.39 9.28
CA TYR A 201 -22.95 -7.19 7.92
C TYR A 201 -21.45 -7.47 7.75
N GLN A 202 -20.63 -6.99 8.68
CA GLN A 202 -19.18 -7.24 8.59
C GLN A 202 -18.84 -8.70 8.90
N ILE A 203 -19.49 -9.30 9.89
CA ILE A 203 -19.31 -10.72 10.23
C ILE A 203 -19.67 -11.60 9.03
N GLU A 204 -20.81 -11.36 8.39
CA GLU A 204 -21.26 -12.07 7.19
C GLU A 204 -20.30 -11.85 6.00
N MET A 205 -19.75 -10.65 5.84
CA MET A 205 -18.74 -10.37 4.81
C MET A 205 -17.45 -11.16 5.07
N ILE A 206 -16.94 -11.19 6.30
CA ILE A 206 -15.75 -11.99 6.65
C ILE A 206 -16.00 -13.47 6.30
N GLN A 207 -17.13 -14.03 6.76
CA GLN A 207 -17.48 -15.41 6.51
C GLN A 207 -17.63 -15.73 5.01
N PHE A 208 -18.24 -14.82 4.24
CA PHE A 208 -18.32 -14.93 2.79
C PHE A 208 -16.93 -14.98 2.16
N ILE A 209 -16.05 -14.04 2.49
CA ILE A 209 -14.71 -13.98 1.90
C ILE A 209 -13.91 -15.23 2.25
N LYS A 210 -13.90 -15.67 3.52
CA LYS A 210 -13.18 -16.89 3.93
C LYS A 210 -13.71 -18.14 3.24
N LYS A 211 -15.00 -18.17 2.88
CA LYS A 211 -15.62 -19.30 2.17
C LYS A 211 -15.25 -19.33 0.69
N GLU A 212 -15.37 -18.19 -0.01
CA GLU A 212 -15.23 -18.13 -1.47
C GLU A 212 -13.77 -17.94 -1.92
N PHE A 213 -12.97 -17.17 -1.17
CA PHE A 213 -11.60 -16.78 -1.56
C PHE A 213 -10.57 -17.37 -0.60
N LYS A 214 -10.15 -18.60 -0.90
CA LYS A 214 -9.10 -19.27 -0.11
C LYS A 214 -7.80 -18.49 -0.20
N ASN A 215 -7.08 -18.41 0.93
CA ASN A 215 -5.79 -17.73 1.05
C ASN A 215 -5.80 -16.21 0.83
N LEU A 216 -6.97 -15.56 0.86
CA LEU A 216 -7.05 -14.10 0.91
C LEU A 216 -7.04 -13.63 2.37
N ASP A 217 -6.08 -12.79 2.73
CA ASP A 217 -5.99 -12.21 4.07
C ASP A 217 -7.06 -11.15 4.27
N ILE A 218 -7.72 -11.19 5.42
CA ILE A 218 -8.78 -10.24 5.81
C ILE A 218 -8.38 -9.48 7.06
N VAL A 219 -8.36 -8.16 6.95
CA VAL A 219 -8.28 -7.26 8.11
C VAL A 219 -9.65 -6.64 8.35
N ALA A 220 -10.22 -6.88 9.51
CA ALA A 220 -11.54 -6.43 9.88
C ALA A 220 -11.48 -5.24 10.87
N GLY A 221 -12.41 -4.30 10.74
CA GLY A 221 -12.49 -3.15 11.62
C GLY A 221 -13.52 -2.08 11.22
N ASN A 222 -13.59 -0.97 11.95
CA ASN A 222 -12.77 -0.69 13.13
C ASN A 222 -13.44 -1.17 14.43
N VAL A 223 -12.64 -1.65 15.39
CA VAL A 223 -13.12 -2.01 16.74
C VAL A 223 -12.33 -1.30 17.83
N VAL A 224 -12.91 -1.12 19.02
CA VAL A 224 -12.26 -0.41 20.14
C VAL A 224 -12.35 -1.16 21.48
N THR A 225 -12.96 -2.35 21.50
CA THR A 225 -13.15 -3.17 22.70
C THR A 225 -12.80 -4.64 22.47
N ARG A 226 -12.53 -5.35 23.58
CA ARG A 226 -12.22 -6.79 23.56
C ARG A 226 -13.38 -7.63 23.01
N ALA A 227 -14.61 -7.30 23.36
CA ALA A 227 -15.80 -8.04 22.91
C ALA A 227 -16.01 -7.91 21.39
N GLN A 228 -15.82 -6.71 20.86
CA GLN A 228 -15.89 -6.49 19.40
C GLN A 228 -14.77 -7.24 18.67
N ALA A 229 -13.54 -7.20 19.20
CA ALA A 229 -12.41 -7.95 18.65
C ALA A 229 -12.66 -9.46 18.65
N GLU A 230 -13.17 -10.01 19.76
CA GLU A 230 -13.54 -11.43 19.86
C GLU A 230 -14.51 -11.86 18.76
N ASN A 231 -15.57 -11.07 18.51
CA ASN A 231 -16.56 -11.39 17.50
C ASN A 231 -15.96 -11.45 16.09
N LEU A 232 -15.09 -10.49 15.73
CA LEU A 232 -14.45 -10.46 14.42
C LEU A 232 -13.40 -11.56 14.25
N ILE A 233 -12.65 -11.88 15.30
CA ILE A 233 -11.71 -13.03 15.30
C ILE A 233 -12.49 -14.34 15.08
N ARG A 234 -13.58 -14.55 15.82
CA ARG A 234 -14.43 -15.75 15.66
C ARG A 234 -15.09 -15.85 14.29
N ALA A 235 -15.36 -14.72 13.64
CA ALA A 235 -15.86 -14.69 12.27
C ALA A 235 -14.81 -15.13 11.24
N GLY A 236 -13.52 -15.09 11.59
CA GLY A 236 -12.41 -15.50 10.73
C GLY A 236 -11.52 -14.36 10.23
N ALA A 237 -11.50 -13.21 10.92
CA ALA A 237 -10.58 -12.12 10.58
C ALA A 237 -9.12 -12.52 10.87
N ASP A 238 -8.23 -12.34 9.89
CA ASP A 238 -6.80 -12.63 9.97
C ASP A 238 -6.01 -11.47 10.62
N GLY A 239 -6.60 -10.27 10.66
CA GLY A 239 -6.07 -9.11 11.38
C GLY A 239 -7.18 -8.17 11.84
N LEU A 240 -6.88 -7.33 12.83
CA LEU A 240 -7.84 -6.34 13.35
C LEU A 240 -7.34 -4.91 13.19
N ARG A 241 -8.23 -4.02 12.74
CA ARG A 241 -7.99 -2.59 12.67
C ARG A 241 -8.67 -1.87 13.83
N ILE A 242 -7.89 -1.15 14.63
CA ILE A 242 -8.30 -0.60 15.92
C ILE A 242 -8.33 0.92 15.89
N GLY A 243 -9.48 1.49 16.27
CA GLY A 243 -9.64 2.93 16.48
C GLY A 243 -10.96 3.47 15.98
N MET A 244 -11.66 4.24 16.81
CA MET A 244 -12.92 4.90 16.45
C MET A 244 -12.94 6.30 17.07
N GLY A 245 -12.92 7.32 16.19
CA GLY A 245 -12.80 8.72 16.59
C GLY A 245 -11.39 9.34 16.74
N PRO A 246 -10.25 8.63 16.80
CA PRO A 246 -8.97 9.27 17.13
C PRO A 246 -8.29 9.96 15.93
N GLY A 247 -8.78 9.77 14.72
CA GLY A 247 -8.19 10.35 13.51
C GLY A 247 -8.24 11.88 13.56
N SER A 248 -7.19 12.56 13.05
CA SER A 248 -7.04 14.02 13.10
C SER A 248 -8.14 14.83 12.39
N ILE A 249 -9.02 14.16 11.66
CA ILE A 249 -10.14 14.74 10.88
C ILE A 249 -11.47 14.07 11.22
N CYS A 250 -11.50 13.26 12.27
CA CYS A 250 -12.68 12.54 12.72
C CYS A 250 -13.29 13.29 13.91
N ILE A 251 -14.59 13.55 13.85
CA ILE A 251 -15.37 14.18 14.93
C ILE A 251 -16.46 13.22 15.44
N THR A 252 -16.30 11.91 15.22
CA THR A 252 -17.25 10.89 15.68
C THR A 252 -17.44 10.93 17.20
N GLN A 253 -16.38 11.15 17.98
CA GLN A 253 -16.51 11.25 19.43
C GLN A 253 -17.32 12.47 19.86
N ASP A 254 -17.14 13.61 19.20
CA ASP A 254 -17.87 14.83 19.51
C ASP A 254 -19.33 14.76 19.04
N THR A 255 -19.54 14.24 17.84
CA THR A 255 -20.86 14.25 17.18
C THR A 255 -21.74 13.08 17.62
N MET A 256 -21.16 11.88 17.74
CA MET A 256 -21.91 10.66 18.06
C MET A 256 -21.75 10.23 19.52
N ALA A 257 -20.85 10.86 20.31
CA ALA A 257 -20.49 10.43 21.66
C ALA A 257 -19.96 8.98 21.75
N VAL A 258 -19.50 8.41 20.63
CA VAL A 258 -18.97 7.04 20.57
C VAL A 258 -17.51 7.05 20.16
N GLY A 259 -16.69 6.36 20.94
CA GLY A 259 -15.28 6.13 20.66
C GLY A 259 -14.55 5.65 21.89
N ARG A 260 -13.22 5.68 21.85
CA ARG A 260 -12.38 5.32 22.99
C ARG A 260 -11.01 5.96 22.85
N ALA A 261 -10.37 6.26 23.98
CA ALA A 261 -8.96 6.68 24.00
C ALA A 261 -8.10 5.62 23.29
N GLN A 262 -7.36 6.06 22.26
CA GLN A 262 -6.74 5.15 21.28
C GLN A 262 -5.71 4.21 21.91
N ALA A 263 -4.84 4.71 22.78
CA ALA A 263 -3.85 3.87 23.45
C ALA A 263 -4.51 2.73 24.26
N THR A 264 -5.59 3.04 24.99
CA THR A 264 -6.35 2.03 25.74
C THR A 264 -7.07 1.05 24.81
N ALA A 265 -7.62 1.53 23.69
CA ALA A 265 -8.27 0.68 22.70
C ALA A 265 -7.27 -0.33 22.11
N VAL A 266 -6.11 0.14 21.64
CA VAL A 266 -5.02 -0.67 21.11
C VAL A 266 -4.53 -1.67 22.16
N TYR A 267 -4.13 -1.21 23.35
CA TYR A 267 -3.60 -2.10 24.38
C TYR A 267 -4.59 -3.24 24.74
N GLN A 268 -5.86 -2.90 24.98
CA GLN A 268 -6.84 -3.89 25.41
C GLN A 268 -7.20 -4.89 24.30
N THR A 269 -7.27 -4.43 23.05
CA THR A 269 -7.59 -5.29 21.91
C THR A 269 -6.38 -6.14 21.51
N ALA A 270 -5.18 -5.58 21.45
CA ALA A 270 -3.94 -6.31 21.18
C ALA A 270 -3.67 -7.40 22.23
N LYS A 271 -3.83 -7.09 23.52
CA LYS A 271 -3.70 -8.08 24.60
C LYS A 271 -4.67 -9.25 24.44
N HIS A 272 -5.85 -8.99 23.91
CA HIS A 272 -6.87 -10.02 23.68
C HIS A 272 -6.61 -10.82 22.40
N ALA A 273 -6.33 -10.13 21.29
CA ALA A 273 -6.05 -10.72 19.98
C ALA A 273 -4.79 -11.61 19.99
N ALA A 274 -3.79 -11.28 20.81
CA ALA A 274 -2.58 -12.09 20.99
C ALA A 274 -2.85 -13.52 21.49
N LYS A 275 -4.01 -13.79 22.11
CA LYS A 275 -4.40 -15.16 22.51
C LYS A 275 -4.75 -16.06 21.32
N TYR A 276 -5.04 -15.43 20.18
CA TYR A 276 -5.45 -16.07 18.93
C TYR A 276 -4.42 -15.91 17.82
N ASP A 277 -3.25 -15.33 18.14
CA ASP A 277 -2.20 -14.97 17.17
C ASP A 277 -2.69 -14.03 16.05
N VAL A 278 -3.66 -13.17 16.38
CA VAL A 278 -4.22 -12.19 15.42
C VAL A 278 -3.52 -10.84 15.58
N PRO A 279 -2.83 -10.32 14.54
CA PRO A 279 -2.17 -9.01 14.59
C PRO A 279 -3.17 -7.85 14.65
N VAL A 280 -2.72 -6.75 15.27
CA VAL A 280 -3.52 -5.54 15.48
C VAL A 280 -2.88 -4.34 14.80
N ILE A 281 -3.68 -3.57 14.06
CA ILE A 281 -3.29 -2.31 13.43
C ILE A 281 -3.83 -1.14 14.25
N ALA A 282 -2.95 -0.27 14.74
CA ALA A 282 -3.35 1.00 15.36
C ALA A 282 -3.68 2.03 14.26
N ASP A 283 -4.95 2.45 14.15
CA ASP A 283 -5.43 3.34 13.10
C ASP A 283 -5.94 4.69 13.64
N GLY A 284 -5.27 5.76 13.25
CA GLY A 284 -5.60 7.13 13.66
C GLY A 284 -5.00 7.56 15.01
N GLY A 285 -4.96 8.87 15.24
CA GLY A 285 -4.35 9.48 16.44
C GLY A 285 -2.82 9.58 16.43
N ILE A 286 -2.18 9.21 15.32
CA ILE A 286 -0.72 9.19 15.18
C ILE A 286 -0.27 10.46 14.45
N SER A 287 0.51 11.28 15.13
CA SER A 287 0.96 12.59 14.66
C SER A 287 2.48 12.71 14.53
N ASN A 288 3.22 11.90 15.29
CA ASN A 288 4.68 11.95 15.39
C ASN A 288 5.27 10.54 15.63
N ILE A 289 6.60 10.45 15.62
CA ILE A 289 7.35 9.19 15.81
C ILE A 289 7.08 8.55 17.18
N GLY A 290 6.95 9.37 18.24
CA GLY A 290 6.63 8.89 19.58
C GLY A 290 5.28 8.18 19.65
N ASP A 291 4.28 8.67 18.92
CA ASP A 291 2.96 8.00 18.83
C ASP A 291 3.07 6.64 18.14
N ILE A 292 3.91 6.52 17.09
CA ILE A 292 4.19 5.24 16.42
C ILE A 292 4.86 4.28 17.41
N ALA A 293 5.93 4.74 18.07
CA ALA A 293 6.68 3.93 19.02
C ALA A 293 5.78 3.44 20.18
N ASN A 294 4.98 4.34 20.75
CA ASN A 294 4.03 4.00 21.81
C ASN A 294 2.99 2.99 21.34
N SER A 295 2.41 3.17 20.14
CA SER A 295 1.40 2.27 19.59
C SER A 295 1.94 0.84 19.42
N LEU A 296 3.17 0.71 18.91
CA LEU A 296 3.83 -0.59 18.77
C LEU A 296 4.20 -1.18 20.14
N ALA A 297 4.72 -0.37 21.06
CA ALA A 297 5.14 -0.78 22.39
C ALA A 297 3.97 -1.29 23.25
N ILE A 298 2.75 -0.76 23.06
CA ILE A 298 1.54 -1.20 23.78
C ILE A 298 0.82 -2.38 23.10
N GLY A 299 1.40 -2.97 22.05
CA GLY A 299 0.96 -4.25 21.48
C GLY A 299 0.43 -4.21 20.05
N ALA A 300 0.37 -3.05 19.38
CA ALA A 300 0.07 -3.04 17.95
C ALA A 300 1.19 -3.75 17.17
N SER A 301 0.81 -4.49 16.13
CA SER A 301 1.72 -5.10 15.16
C SER A 301 2.16 -4.08 14.12
N THR A 302 1.27 -3.19 13.70
CA THR A 302 1.53 -2.12 12.73
C THR A 302 0.71 -0.86 13.04
N CYS A 303 1.07 0.24 12.40
CA CYS A 303 0.36 1.53 12.51
C CYS A 303 -0.17 1.95 11.14
N MET A 304 -1.44 2.32 11.06
CA MET A 304 -2.06 2.93 9.88
C MET A 304 -2.18 4.44 10.08
N MET A 305 -1.60 5.20 9.15
CA MET A 305 -1.44 6.65 9.28
C MET A 305 -2.00 7.37 8.06
N GLY A 306 -3.06 8.16 8.26
CA GLY A 306 -3.60 9.04 7.22
C GLY A 306 -2.87 10.39 7.19
N PHE A 307 -3.00 11.15 8.29
CA PHE A 307 -2.46 12.50 8.44
C PHE A 307 -0.98 12.61 8.10
N MET A 308 -0.17 11.66 8.57
CA MET A 308 1.28 11.73 8.37
C MET A 308 1.68 11.63 6.90
N PHE A 309 0.87 10.97 6.05
CA PHE A 309 1.18 10.75 4.64
C PHE A 309 0.40 11.68 3.69
N ALA A 310 -0.68 12.32 4.13
CA ALA A 310 -1.56 13.11 3.26
C ALA A 310 -0.86 14.29 2.57
N GLY A 311 0.17 14.86 3.19
CA GLY A 311 0.96 15.97 2.62
C GLY A 311 2.10 15.54 1.70
N THR A 312 2.28 14.25 1.44
CA THR A 312 3.40 13.75 0.64
C THR A 312 3.13 13.86 -0.86
N THR A 313 4.20 13.86 -1.67
CA THR A 313 4.11 13.96 -3.13
C THR A 313 3.27 12.83 -3.73
N GLU A 314 3.39 11.61 -3.20
CA GLU A 314 2.72 10.41 -3.71
C GLU A 314 1.27 10.27 -3.23
N ALA A 315 0.83 11.09 -2.28
CA ALA A 315 -0.57 11.16 -1.86
C ALA A 315 -1.43 11.74 -3.00
N PRO A 316 -2.62 11.19 -3.26
CA PRO A 316 -3.50 11.68 -4.33
C PRO A 316 -3.93 13.13 -4.06
N GLY A 317 -4.22 13.85 -5.14
CA GLY A 317 -4.59 15.27 -5.11
C GLY A 317 -3.42 16.19 -5.42
N GLU A 318 -3.76 17.41 -5.86
CA GLU A 318 -2.81 18.42 -6.29
C GLU A 318 -2.38 19.33 -5.15
N TYR A 319 -1.16 19.86 -5.28
CA TYR A 319 -0.68 20.91 -4.39
C TYR A 319 -1.33 22.25 -4.74
N PHE A 320 -1.57 23.07 -3.72
CA PHE A 320 -1.94 24.48 -3.87
C PHE A 320 -1.19 25.33 -2.85
N TYR A 321 -1.24 26.65 -3.01
CA TYR A 321 -0.60 27.59 -2.11
C TYR A 321 -1.63 28.43 -1.38
N GLU A 322 -1.42 28.62 -0.09
CA GLU A 322 -2.19 29.53 0.75
C GLU A 322 -1.21 30.29 1.64
N ASN A 323 -1.22 31.62 1.58
CA ASN A 323 -0.28 32.48 2.32
C ASN A 323 1.20 32.10 2.15
N GLY A 324 1.59 31.69 0.94
CA GLY A 324 2.96 31.25 0.62
C GLY A 324 3.33 29.84 1.11
N ILE A 325 2.42 29.14 1.80
CA ILE A 325 2.62 27.77 2.26
C ILE A 325 2.06 26.79 1.22
N ARG A 326 2.86 25.79 0.85
CA ARG A 326 2.43 24.71 -0.06
C ARG A 326 1.64 23.65 0.72
N LEU A 327 0.42 23.37 0.29
CA LEU A 327 -0.55 22.52 0.97
C LEU A 327 -1.14 21.45 0.04
N LYS A 328 -1.69 20.39 0.64
CA LYS A 328 -2.61 19.43 0.01
C LYS A 328 -3.92 19.34 0.79
N LYS A 329 -5.02 19.05 0.09
CA LYS A 329 -6.32 18.78 0.73
C LYS A 329 -6.29 17.44 1.43
N TYR A 330 -6.85 17.37 2.64
CA TYR A 330 -7.01 16.16 3.42
C TYR A 330 -8.42 16.10 4.01
N ARG A 331 -9.17 15.04 3.70
CA ARG A 331 -10.58 14.92 4.07
C ARG A 331 -10.90 13.57 4.67
N GLY A 332 -11.77 13.58 5.68
CA GLY A 332 -12.19 12.37 6.39
C GLY A 332 -13.22 11.63 5.56
N MET A 333 -13.24 10.29 5.63
CA MET A 333 -14.25 9.50 4.93
C MET A 333 -15.69 9.88 5.34
N ALA A 334 -15.84 10.43 6.55
CA ALA A 334 -17.10 10.95 7.09
C ALA A 334 -17.40 12.42 6.75
N SER A 335 -16.53 13.12 6.02
CA SER A 335 -16.79 14.51 5.64
C SER A 335 -17.86 14.56 4.57
N ILE A 336 -18.62 15.66 4.49
CA ILE A 336 -19.67 15.83 3.47
C ILE A 336 -19.11 15.64 2.06
N GLU A 337 -17.88 16.11 1.84
CA GLU A 337 -17.18 16.00 0.57
C GLU A 337 -16.86 14.53 0.22
N ALA A 338 -16.35 13.75 1.18
CA ALA A 338 -16.06 12.34 0.97
C ALA A 338 -17.34 11.50 0.86
N MET A 339 -18.39 11.83 1.63
CA MET A 339 -19.69 11.18 1.56
C MET A 339 -20.39 11.40 0.22
N LYS A 340 -20.22 12.57 -0.41
CA LYS A 340 -20.70 12.81 -1.79
C LYS A 340 -19.96 11.95 -2.83
N ALA A 341 -18.74 11.50 -2.51
CA ALA A 341 -17.92 10.63 -3.36
C ALA A 341 -17.98 9.14 -2.96
N GLY A 342 -19.02 8.72 -2.22
CA GLY A 342 -19.26 7.31 -1.84
C GLY A 342 -18.75 6.90 -0.45
N GLY A 343 -18.23 7.84 0.35
CA GLY A 343 -17.80 7.56 1.73
C GLY A 343 -18.94 7.30 2.72
N ASP A 344 -20.19 7.59 2.34
CA ASP A 344 -21.40 7.37 3.15
C ASP A 344 -21.72 5.89 3.39
N LYS A 345 -21.30 5.00 2.49
CA LYS A 345 -21.33 3.53 2.66
C LYS A 345 -20.74 3.07 3.99
N ARG A 346 -19.67 3.75 4.45
CA ARG A 346 -18.99 3.44 5.72
C ARG A 346 -19.85 3.72 6.97
N TYR A 347 -20.80 4.66 6.86
CA TYR A 347 -21.59 5.19 7.97
C TYR A 347 -23.07 4.81 7.92
N PHE A 348 -23.45 3.86 7.05
CA PHE A 348 -24.83 3.40 6.86
C PHE A 348 -25.83 4.54 6.51
N ASN A 349 -25.35 5.58 5.84
CA ASN A 349 -26.13 6.78 5.48
C ASN A 349 -26.54 6.83 4.01
N GLU A 350 -26.42 5.71 3.28
CA GLU A 350 -26.76 5.66 1.87
C GLU A 350 -28.26 5.91 1.66
N GLY A 351 -28.61 6.78 0.71
CA GLY A 351 -30.01 7.14 0.41
C GLY A 351 -30.70 8.08 1.41
N GLN A 352 -30.06 8.49 2.51
CA GLN A 352 -30.66 9.42 3.48
C GLN A 352 -30.63 10.88 2.99
N LYS A 353 -31.76 11.59 3.14
CA LYS A 353 -31.88 13.03 2.80
C LYS A 353 -31.06 13.94 3.72
N VAL A 354 -30.97 13.59 5.01
CA VAL A 354 -30.19 14.32 6.00
C VAL A 354 -28.97 13.47 6.35
N LYS A 355 -27.77 14.00 6.09
CA LYS A 355 -26.50 13.31 6.38
C LYS A 355 -25.80 14.00 7.54
N VAL A 356 -25.55 13.26 8.62
CA VAL A 356 -24.79 13.74 9.77
C VAL A 356 -23.31 13.44 9.53
N ALA A 357 -22.49 14.49 9.39
CA ALA A 357 -21.06 14.36 9.18
C ALA A 357 -20.35 13.94 10.47
N GLN A 358 -19.46 12.95 10.38
CA GLN A 358 -18.61 12.52 11.50
C GLN A 358 -17.13 12.83 11.24
N GLY A 359 -16.85 13.71 10.28
CA GLY A 359 -15.50 14.11 9.91
C GLY A 359 -15.47 15.43 9.17
N VAL A 360 -14.27 15.98 9.06
CA VAL A 360 -14.01 17.30 8.46
C VAL A 360 -13.13 17.18 7.21
N SER A 361 -13.14 18.25 6.41
CA SER A 361 -12.16 18.48 5.34
C SER A 361 -11.24 19.63 5.76
N GLY A 362 -9.96 19.50 5.49
CA GLY A 362 -8.95 20.52 5.78
C GLY A 362 -7.75 20.42 4.85
N SER A 363 -6.65 21.07 5.25
CA SER A 363 -5.41 21.14 4.46
C SER A 363 -4.23 20.71 5.32
N VAL A 364 -3.26 20.05 4.70
CA VAL A 364 -2.01 19.62 5.34
C VAL A 364 -0.81 20.20 4.60
N VAL A 365 0.23 20.53 5.35
CA VAL A 365 1.48 21.06 4.81
C VAL A 365 2.22 20.00 4.01
N ASP A 366 2.86 20.42 2.91
CA ASP A 366 3.75 19.57 2.13
C ASP A 366 4.84 18.92 3.00
N ARG A 367 5.03 17.61 2.84
CA ARG A 367 6.03 16.81 3.56
C ARG A 367 7.11 16.23 2.65
N GLY A 368 7.10 16.59 1.36
CA GLY A 368 7.99 16.01 0.36
C GLY A 368 7.61 14.58 -0.01
N SER A 369 8.56 13.82 -0.54
CA SER A 369 8.32 12.43 -0.96
C SER A 369 8.28 11.49 0.25
N ILE A 370 7.36 10.53 0.21
CA ILE A 370 7.31 9.44 1.18
C ILE A 370 8.56 8.57 1.14
N LEU A 371 9.28 8.54 0.02
CA LEU A 371 10.54 7.81 -0.15
C LEU A 371 11.64 8.33 0.77
N ASN A 372 11.61 9.62 1.12
CA ASN A 372 12.52 10.20 2.11
C ASN A 372 11.89 10.15 3.52
N PHE A 373 10.57 10.33 3.61
CA PHE A 373 9.88 10.44 4.90
C PHE A 373 9.80 9.12 5.67
N ILE A 374 9.55 7.98 5.01
CA ILE A 374 9.54 6.67 5.69
C ILE A 374 10.90 6.32 6.32
N PRO A 375 12.05 6.49 5.64
CA PRO A 375 13.37 6.31 6.25
C PRO A 375 13.56 7.14 7.52
N TYR A 376 13.14 8.41 7.51
CA TYR A 376 13.18 9.26 8.69
C TYR A 376 12.33 8.70 9.84
N LEU A 377 11.09 8.29 9.56
CA LEU A 377 10.22 7.67 10.57
C LEU A 377 10.80 6.35 11.11
N SER A 378 11.35 5.51 10.22
CA SER A 378 11.96 4.23 10.56
C SER A 378 13.21 4.43 11.45
N GLN A 379 14.04 5.41 11.13
CA GLN A 379 15.21 5.74 11.95
C GLN A 379 14.79 6.28 13.32
N GLY A 380 13.81 7.17 13.39
CA GLY A 380 13.27 7.66 14.65
C GLY A 380 12.66 6.55 15.52
N LEU A 381 11.99 5.58 14.89
CA LEU A 381 11.46 4.40 15.58
C LEU A 381 12.58 3.51 16.14
N ARG A 382 13.65 3.28 15.36
CA ARG A 382 14.83 2.51 15.82
C ARG A 382 15.50 3.16 17.02
N LEU A 383 15.67 4.49 16.99
CA LEU A 383 16.21 5.26 18.12
C LEU A 383 15.29 5.13 19.34
N SER A 384 13.97 5.25 19.15
CA SER A 384 13.00 5.08 20.23
C SER A 384 13.10 3.68 20.86
N PHE A 385 13.25 2.63 20.04
CA PHE A 385 13.38 1.25 20.51
C PHE A 385 14.72 1.00 21.21
N GLN A 386 15.80 1.60 20.72
CA GLN A 386 17.12 1.58 21.36
C GLN A 386 17.05 2.20 22.76
N ASP A 387 16.43 3.37 22.91
CA ASP A 387 16.29 4.06 24.20
C ASP A 387 15.39 3.28 25.17
N MET A 388 14.38 2.58 24.65
CA MET A 388 13.56 1.64 25.43
C MET A 388 14.30 0.34 25.79
N GLY A 389 15.42 0.04 25.12
CA GLY A 389 16.24 -1.15 25.36
C GLY A 389 15.78 -2.42 24.62
N TYR A 390 15.07 -2.32 23.49
CA TYR A 390 14.55 -3.45 22.73
C TYR A 390 14.97 -3.41 21.25
N LYS A 391 15.23 -4.57 20.65
CA LYS A 391 15.74 -4.65 19.26
C LYS A 391 14.63 -4.87 18.23
N SER A 392 13.45 -5.32 18.65
CA SER A 392 12.38 -5.68 17.74
C SER A 392 10.98 -5.57 18.37
N ILE A 393 9.96 -5.52 17.52
CA ILE A 393 8.55 -5.51 17.94
C ILE A 393 8.18 -6.79 18.73
N PRO A 394 8.59 -8.01 18.32
CA PRO A 394 8.36 -9.20 19.13
C PRO A 394 8.99 -9.14 20.54
N GLU A 395 10.20 -8.57 20.66
CA GLU A 395 10.88 -8.40 21.94
C GLU A 395 10.12 -7.44 22.86
N ILE A 396 9.71 -6.27 22.36
CA ILE A 396 8.99 -5.29 23.18
C ILE A 396 7.60 -5.80 23.60
N HIS A 397 6.92 -6.56 22.73
CA HIS A 397 5.65 -7.22 23.07
C HIS A 397 5.84 -8.29 24.15
N LYS A 398 6.92 -9.07 24.09
CA LYS A 398 7.27 -10.03 25.13
C LYS A 398 7.52 -9.32 26.46
N ALA A 399 8.31 -8.25 26.45
CA ALA A 399 8.60 -7.47 27.65
C ALA A 399 7.37 -6.79 28.25
N LEU A 400 6.43 -6.33 27.42
CA LEU A 400 5.12 -5.82 27.85
C LEU A 400 4.33 -6.90 28.60
N ARG A 401 4.25 -8.12 28.07
CA ARG A 401 3.52 -9.24 28.69
C ARG A 401 4.16 -9.70 30.00
N GLU A 402 5.48 -9.71 30.06
CA GLU A 402 6.26 -10.06 31.25
C GLU A 402 6.28 -8.95 32.31
N GLY A 403 5.75 -7.77 32.00
CA GLY A 403 5.74 -6.61 32.92
C GLY A 403 7.09 -5.93 33.09
N LYS A 404 8.09 -6.27 32.26
CA LYS A 404 9.42 -5.65 32.23
C LYS A 404 9.40 -4.27 31.57
N LEU A 405 8.61 -4.13 30.51
CA LEU A 405 8.32 -2.82 29.94
C LEU A 405 7.31 -2.10 30.84
N ARG A 406 7.65 -0.87 31.25
CA ARG A 406 6.83 -0.04 32.15
C ARG A 406 6.40 1.24 31.42
N PHE A 407 5.20 1.70 31.73
CA PHE A 407 4.69 2.98 31.27
C PHE A 407 4.31 3.82 32.48
N GLU A 408 4.59 5.11 32.41
CA GLU A 408 4.22 6.09 33.43
C GLU A 408 3.26 7.11 32.81
N ARG A 409 2.17 7.44 33.51
CA ARG A 409 1.22 8.42 33.00
C ARG A 409 1.75 9.82 33.29
N ARG A 410 1.68 10.70 32.30
CA ARG A 410 2.06 12.11 32.47
C ARG A 410 0.81 12.97 32.60
N SER A 411 0.76 13.82 33.63
CA SER A 411 -0.23 14.89 33.74
C SER A 411 -0.09 15.88 32.58
N GLU A 412 -1.08 16.73 32.36
CA GLU A 412 -1.01 17.77 31.33
C GLU A 412 0.19 18.71 31.55
N SER A 413 0.45 19.11 32.79
CA SER A 413 1.63 19.92 33.13
C SER A 413 2.94 19.18 32.84
N ALA A 414 3.02 17.88 33.15
CA ALA A 414 4.19 17.08 32.82
C ALA A 414 4.37 16.98 31.30
N GLN A 415 3.29 16.87 30.51
CA GLN A 415 3.35 16.89 29.04
C GLN A 415 3.86 18.23 28.52
N ALA A 416 3.33 19.35 29.02
CA ALA A 416 3.81 20.69 28.69
C ALA A 416 5.31 20.84 28.98
N GLN A 417 5.78 20.32 30.12
CA GLN A 417 7.19 20.32 30.50
C GLN A 417 8.08 19.48 29.56
N GLY A 418 7.60 18.36 29.02
CA GLY A 418 8.44 17.58 28.08
C GLY A 418 8.35 18.05 26.63
N SER A 419 7.51 19.04 26.35
CA SER A 419 7.50 19.75 25.07
C SER A 419 8.43 20.96 25.12
N VAL A 420 8.59 21.68 24.01
CA VAL A 420 9.34 22.95 23.98
C VAL A 420 8.64 23.99 24.86
N HIS A 421 9.34 24.53 25.86
CA HIS A 421 8.81 25.53 26.79
C HIS A 421 9.92 26.49 27.25
N GLY A 422 9.56 27.70 27.68
CA GLY A 422 10.49 28.69 28.24
C GLY A 422 11.34 29.46 27.21
N LEU A 423 11.03 29.38 25.92
CA LEU A 423 11.72 30.09 24.84
C LEU A 423 10.87 31.23 24.27
N TYR A 424 11.51 32.35 23.89
CA TYR A 424 10.83 33.46 23.18
C TYR A 424 10.43 33.06 21.74
N SER A 425 11.30 32.33 21.04
CA SER A 425 11.02 31.78 19.72
C SER A 425 11.85 30.50 19.48
N PHE A 426 11.35 29.61 18.62
CA PHE A 426 12.07 28.42 18.18
C PHE A 426 11.59 28.00 16.78
N SER A 427 12.42 27.25 16.07
CA SER A 427 12.03 26.59 14.82
C SER A 427 11.81 25.11 15.11
N ALA A 428 10.59 24.63 14.90
CA ALA A 428 10.31 23.21 15.01
C ALA A 428 11.04 22.45 13.88
N PRO A 429 11.59 21.25 14.16
CA PRO A 429 12.12 20.41 13.10
C PRO A 429 11.01 20.12 12.08
N THR A 430 11.29 20.36 10.81
CA THR A 430 10.36 20.09 9.72
C THR A 430 10.19 18.58 9.58
N MET A 431 8.94 18.09 9.57
CA MET A 431 8.61 16.72 9.15
C MET A 431 8.69 16.58 7.63
N ARG A 432 9.78 17.06 7.04
CA ARG A 432 10.12 16.95 5.64
C ARG A 432 11.50 16.33 5.59
N ALA A 433 11.59 15.14 5.04
CA ALA A 433 12.88 14.53 4.79
C ALA A 433 13.43 15.14 3.49
N GLU A 434 14.51 15.92 3.61
CA GLU A 434 15.22 16.53 2.50
C GLU A 434 15.92 15.47 1.62
#